data_AF-A0A4Y7SD59-F1
#
_entry.id   AF-A0A4Y7SD59-F1
#
_cell.length_a   1.000
_cell.length_b   1.000
_cell.length_c   1.000
_cell.angle_alpha   90.00
_cell.angle_beta   90.00
_cell.angle_gamma   90.00
#
_symmetry.space_group_name_H-M   'P 1'
#
loop_
_entity.id
_entity.type
_entity.pdbx_description
1 polymer ?
#
loop_
_entity_poly.entity_id
_entity_poly.type
_entity_poly.pdbx_seq_one_letter_code
_entity_poly.pdbx_strand_id
1 'polypeptide(L)'
;MAPRPIRFADWLLDQSGNRGILIDLGVAIDFEEEDSVISDEARTGSRFFQSCEILDYLTDLAEGEDPPPHDYLDDLEAFFNLVSFCFFKYKPDGTDRSQTDKARLIVEGWDSEDPKVALDAKNMLFTPARRYRQKVLQLIGQSWGEACKTLFKEFLEWVWRIQEEKGRLVQEYIDAQEELERMKEQLKARGIEPDPKVFEPAKESIFSPLFNQSDDHYVQVLKIFDKAIDSVVKSTPVPEPTRLINVFGLGASSGKRRRTQSIAPSRNGPPVKVVCISPEAPAS
;
A
#
# COMPACT_ATOMS: atom_id res chain seq x y z
N MET A 1 17.40 3.37 4.53
CA MET A 1 16.47 4.52 4.45
C MET A 1 15.05 3.99 4.35
N ALA A 2 14.34 3.93 5.48
CA ALA A 2 12.92 3.54 5.51
C ALA A 2 12.08 4.83 5.35
N PRO A 3 11.21 4.93 4.32
CA PRO A 3 10.29 6.06 4.20
C PRO A 3 9.28 6.10 5.36
N ARG A 4 8.52 7.19 5.47
CA ARG A 4 7.46 7.37 6.47
C ARG A 4 6.19 6.61 6.06
N PRO A 5 5.12 6.56 6.90
CA PRO A 5 3.79 6.18 6.44
C PRO A 5 3.36 7.07 5.27
N ILE A 6 3.43 6.48 4.08
CA ILE A 6 3.23 7.13 2.78
C ILE A 6 1.87 7.82 2.74
N ARG A 7 1.79 9.15 2.54
CA ARG A 7 0.49 9.83 2.33
C ARG A 7 0.18 9.96 0.84
N PHE A 8 -1.10 10.05 0.50
CA PHE A 8 -1.53 10.24 -0.90
C PHE A 8 -1.01 11.55 -1.52
N ALA A 9 -0.65 12.54 -0.69
CA ALA A 9 -0.06 13.81 -1.13
C ALA A 9 1.43 13.70 -1.53
N ASP A 10 2.06 12.55 -1.25
CA ASP A 10 3.51 12.38 -1.34
C ASP A 10 3.94 11.77 -2.68
N TRP A 11 3.06 11.74 -3.68
CA TRP A 11 3.34 11.21 -5.00
C TRP A 11 3.11 12.26 -6.08
N LEU A 12 4.17 12.62 -6.79
CA LEU A 12 4.07 13.34 -8.05
C LEU A 12 4.21 12.37 -9.22
N LEU A 13 3.40 12.55 -10.26
CA LEU A 13 3.64 11.86 -11.52
C LEU A 13 4.71 12.64 -12.30
N ASP A 14 5.62 11.92 -12.95
CA ASP A 14 6.53 12.54 -13.93
C ASP A 14 5.74 13.14 -15.11
N GLN A 15 6.41 13.93 -15.95
CA GLN A 15 5.74 14.59 -17.08
C GLN A 15 5.08 13.62 -18.06
N SER A 16 5.51 12.35 -18.08
CA SER A 16 4.93 11.31 -18.92
C SER A 16 3.74 10.60 -18.28
N GLY A 17 3.49 10.83 -16.99
CA GLY A 17 2.46 10.15 -16.21
C GLY A 17 2.80 8.71 -15.83
N ASN A 18 4.01 8.24 -16.15
CA ASN A 18 4.37 6.83 -16.06
C ASN A 18 5.23 6.48 -14.84
N ARG A 19 5.71 7.49 -14.11
CA ARG A 19 6.51 7.28 -12.91
C ARG A 19 5.90 8.05 -11.75
N GLY A 20 5.66 7.35 -10.65
CA GLY A 20 5.44 7.98 -9.36
C GLY A 20 6.78 8.41 -8.76
N ILE A 21 6.86 9.63 -8.28
CA ILE A 21 8.00 10.19 -7.55
C ILE A 21 7.54 10.34 -6.09
N LEU A 22 8.19 9.59 -5.20
CA LEU A 22 8.00 9.77 -3.76
C LEU A 22 8.62 11.11 -3.35
N ILE A 23 7.82 11.97 -2.73
CA ILE A 23 8.22 13.27 -2.19
C ILE A 23 7.96 13.32 -0.68
N ASP A 24 8.33 14.44 -0.04
CA ASP A 24 8.16 14.65 1.41
C ASP A 24 8.86 13.60 2.32
N LEU A 25 10.15 13.38 2.05
CA LEU A 25 11.05 12.61 2.92
C LEU A 25 11.51 13.39 4.17
N GLY A 26 10.82 14.49 4.54
CA GLY A 26 11.25 15.42 5.58
C GLY A 26 11.29 14.87 7.01
N VAL A 27 10.66 13.71 7.27
CA VAL A 27 10.84 12.92 8.51
C VAL A 27 11.21 11.47 8.24
N ALA A 28 11.87 11.20 7.11
CA ALA A 28 12.53 9.91 6.94
C ALA A 28 13.67 9.80 7.96
N ILE A 29 13.76 8.66 8.64
CA ILE A 29 14.81 8.41 9.62
C ILE A 29 15.95 7.65 8.95
N ASP A 30 17.18 7.98 9.31
CA ASP A 30 18.33 7.17 8.93
C ASP A 30 18.40 5.93 9.81
N PHE A 31 18.39 4.76 9.18
CA PHE A 31 18.35 3.48 9.90
C PHE A 31 19.75 3.06 10.38
N GLU A 32 20.82 3.71 9.90
CA GLU A 32 22.20 3.40 10.26
C GLU A 32 22.76 4.27 11.40
N GLU A 33 22.09 5.39 11.73
CA GLU A 33 22.48 6.31 12.79
C GLU A 33 21.45 6.29 13.93
N GLU A 34 21.85 5.70 15.06
CA GLU A 34 21.19 5.66 16.39
C GLU A 34 20.27 4.47 16.72
N ASP A 35 20.79 3.65 17.65
CA ASP A 35 20.02 2.79 18.53
C ASP A 35 19.07 3.63 19.43
N SER A 36 17.85 3.13 19.59
CA SER A 36 16.99 3.26 20.79
C SER A 36 16.04 4.44 20.99
N VAL A 37 15.94 5.42 20.09
CA VAL A 37 14.80 6.35 20.18
C VAL A 37 13.59 5.68 19.53
N ILE A 38 12.90 4.84 20.31
CA ILE A 38 11.50 4.45 20.07
C ILE A 38 10.76 5.76 19.90
N SER A 39 10.54 6.15 18.65
CA SER A 39 10.01 7.47 18.40
C SER A 39 8.54 7.46 18.81
N ASP A 40 8.09 8.55 19.43
CA ASP A 40 6.67 8.87 19.60
C ASP A 40 5.89 8.84 18.26
N GLU A 41 6.55 8.55 17.13
CA GLU A 41 6.01 8.58 15.78
C GLU A 41 5.18 7.36 15.42
N ALA A 42 5.26 6.25 16.16
CA ALA A 42 4.23 5.19 16.06
C ALA A 42 2.82 5.76 16.27
N ARG A 43 2.70 6.90 16.98
CA ARG A 43 1.45 7.64 17.17
C ARG A 43 1.18 8.68 16.07
N THR A 44 2.19 9.11 15.31
CA THR A 44 2.09 10.18 14.32
C THR A 44 2.04 9.62 12.89
N GLY A 45 0.85 9.46 12.36
CA GLY A 45 0.63 8.97 10.99
C GLY A 45 -0.85 8.81 10.72
N SER A 46 -1.26 8.81 9.45
CA SER A 46 -2.65 8.43 9.16
C SER A 46 -2.79 6.93 9.43
N ARG A 47 -3.79 6.55 10.23
CA ARG A 47 -4.12 5.14 10.55
C ARG A 47 -4.33 4.29 9.30
N PHE A 48 -4.69 4.94 8.19
CA PHE A 48 -4.82 4.31 6.89
C PHE A 48 -3.52 3.61 6.45
N PHE A 49 -2.37 4.22 6.68
CA PHE A 49 -1.08 3.73 6.18
C PHE A 49 -0.26 2.97 7.21
N GLN A 50 -0.65 2.96 8.48
CA GLN A 50 0.03 2.15 9.50
C GLN A 50 -0.18 0.66 9.26
N SER A 51 0.81 -0.17 9.60
CA SER A 51 0.66 -1.62 9.54
C SER A 51 -0.34 -2.14 10.57
N CYS A 52 -0.87 -3.35 10.35
CA CYS A 52 -1.70 -4.02 11.35
C CYS A 52 -0.96 -4.21 12.67
N GLU A 53 0.34 -4.48 12.64
CA GLU A 53 1.16 -4.65 13.84
C GLU A 53 1.21 -3.35 14.66
N ILE A 54 1.55 -2.22 14.05
CA ILE A 54 1.53 -0.92 14.74
C ILE A 54 0.14 -0.63 15.31
N LEU A 55 -0.92 -0.92 14.57
CA LEU A 55 -2.28 -0.69 15.05
C LEU A 55 -2.66 -1.59 16.23
N ASP A 56 -2.19 -2.84 16.26
CA ASP A 56 -2.43 -3.79 17.35
C ASP A 56 -1.80 -3.31 18.66
N TYR A 57 -0.56 -2.83 18.61
CA TYR A 57 0.13 -2.21 19.74
C TYR A 57 -0.51 -0.91 20.24
N LEU A 58 -1.28 -0.23 19.39
CA LEU A 58 -2.03 0.97 19.79
C LEU A 58 -3.40 0.66 20.41
N THR A 59 -3.79 -0.60 20.50
CA THR A 59 -5.03 -1.01 21.17
C THR A 59 -4.83 -1.20 22.67
N ASP A 60 -5.93 -1.16 23.44
CA ASP A 60 -5.93 -1.38 24.89
C ASP A 60 -5.36 -2.75 25.31
N LEU A 61 -5.24 -3.70 24.38
CA LEU A 61 -4.68 -5.03 24.66
C LEU A 61 -3.16 -4.98 24.92
N ALA A 62 -2.48 -3.97 24.39
CA ALA A 62 -1.05 -3.73 24.56
C ALA A 62 -0.77 -2.56 25.53
N GLU A 63 -1.74 -2.21 26.39
CA GLU A 63 -1.59 -1.09 27.32
C GLU A 63 -0.41 -1.33 28.29
N GLY A 64 0.63 -0.49 28.18
CA GLY A 64 1.84 -0.59 28.99
C GLY A 64 3.02 -1.27 28.31
N GLU A 65 2.86 -1.75 27.07
CA GLU A 65 3.94 -2.22 26.22
C GLU A 65 4.43 -1.10 25.30
N ASP A 66 5.75 -1.01 25.11
CA ASP A 66 6.33 -0.12 24.10
C ASP A 66 6.10 -0.74 22.71
N PRO A 67 5.55 0.01 21.74
CA PRO A 67 5.40 -0.50 20.39
C PRO A 67 6.77 -0.84 19.79
N PRO A 68 6.87 -1.88 18.96
CA PRO A 68 8.10 -2.14 18.22
C PRO A 68 8.42 -0.93 17.33
N PRO A 69 9.71 -0.67 17.08
CA PRO A 69 10.10 0.40 16.17
C PRO A 69 9.53 0.14 14.77
N HIS A 70 8.97 1.18 14.16
CA HIS A 70 8.51 1.16 12.77
C HIS A 70 9.68 0.78 11.85
N ASP A 71 9.46 -0.18 10.96
CA ASP A 71 10.47 -0.71 10.05
C ASP A 71 10.04 -0.65 8.57
N TYR A 72 10.94 -1.05 7.67
CA TYR A 72 10.68 -1.00 6.23
C TYR A 72 9.56 -1.96 5.76
N LEU A 73 9.23 -2.99 6.53
CA LEU A 73 8.11 -3.90 6.23
C LEU A 73 6.78 -3.20 6.50
N ASP A 74 6.74 -2.32 7.50
CA ASP A 74 5.57 -1.45 7.74
C ASP A 74 5.35 -0.50 6.56
N ASP A 75 6.41 -0.01 5.92
CA ASP A 75 6.31 0.80 4.70
C ASP A 75 5.82 0.01 3.49
N LEU A 76 6.24 -1.25 3.35
CA LEU A 76 5.75 -2.14 2.29
C LEU A 76 4.28 -2.49 2.49
N GLU A 77 3.83 -2.66 3.75
CA GLU A 77 2.41 -2.79 4.07
C GLU A 77 1.65 -1.47 3.82
N ALA A 78 2.22 -0.32 4.17
CA ALA A 78 1.65 0.99 3.85
C ALA A 78 1.45 1.16 2.34
N PHE A 79 2.41 0.70 1.54
CA PHE A 79 2.30 0.69 0.08
C PHE A 79 1.21 -0.25 -0.41
N PHE A 80 1.05 -1.44 0.19
CA PHE A 80 -0.10 -2.30 -0.08
C PHE A 80 -1.43 -1.63 0.27
N ASN A 81 -1.49 -0.90 1.37
CA ASN A 81 -2.68 -0.16 1.79
C ASN A 81 -3.03 0.94 0.77
N LEU A 82 -2.03 1.64 0.23
CA LEU A 82 -2.20 2.59 -0.87
C LEU A 82 -2.75 1.93 -2.14
N VAL A 83 -2.18 0.79 -2.54
CA VAL A 83 -2.68 0.03 -3.71
C VAL A 83 -4.13 -0.41 -3.50
N SER A 84 -4.48 -0.86 -2.29
CA SER A 84 -5.84 -1.21 -1.90
C SER A 84 -6.78 0.01 -2.03
N PHE A 85 -6.38 1.15 -1.50
CA PHE A 85 -7.13 2.41 -1.64
C PHE A 85 -7.41 2.74 -3.10
N CYS A 86 -6.40 2.62 -3.97
CA CYS A 86 -6.55 2.84 -5.40
C CYS A 86 -7.64 1.94 -6.00
N PHE A 87 -7.59 0.63 -5.75
CA PHE A 87 -8.54 -0.32 -6.31
C PHE A 87 -9.98 -0.12 -5.82
N PHE A 88 -10.15 0.23 -4.55
CA PHE A 88 -11.45 0.27 -3.86
C PHE A 88 -12.11 1.65 -3.83
N LYS A 89 -11.34 2.73 -4.02
CA LYS A 89 -11.89 4.10 -4.10
C LYS A 89 -12.06 4.59 -5.52
N TYR A 90 -11.22 4.15 -6.46
CA TYR A 90 -11.22 4.62 -7.84
C TYR A 90 -11.60 3.52 -8.83
N LYS A 91 -12.01 3.94 -10.01
CA LYS A 91 -12.19 3.11 -11.20
C LYS A 91 -10.90 3.11 -12.04
N PRO A 92 -10.76 2.18 -13.02
CA PRO A 92 -9.57 2.15 -13.89
C PRO A 92 -9.33 3.42 -14.70
N ASP A 93 -10.38 4.21 -14.95
CA ASP A 93 -10.29 5.50 -15.63
C ASP A 93 -9.83 6.64 -14.70
N GLY A 94 -9.49 6.34 -13.45
CA GLY A 94 -9.08 7.30 -12.42
C GLY A 94 -10.23 8.04 -11.75
N THR A 95 -11.49 7.80 -12.16
CA THR A 95 -12.64 8.47 -11.53
C THR A 95 -13.02 7.83 -10.21
N ASP A 96 -13.57 8.64 -9.30
CA ASP A 96 -14.09 8.15 -8.02
C ASP A 96 -15.22 7.13 -8.22
N ARG A 97 -15.22 6.08 -7.40
CA ARG A 97 -16.37 5.19 -7.25
C ARG A 97 -17.50 5.89 -6.51
N SER A 98 -18.74 5.52 -6.88
CA SER A 98 -19.95 5.97 -6.17
C SER A 98 -19.83 5.67 -4.68
N GLN A 99 -20.34 6.55 -3.81
CA GLN A 99 -20.39 6.31 -2.36
C GLN A 99 -21.18 5.04 -1.99
N THR A 100 -22.09 4.60 -2.86
CA THR A 100 -22.88 3.37 -2.69
C THR A 100 -22.22 2.12 -3.28
N ASP A 101 -21.02 2.25 -3.87
CA ASP A 101 -20.27 1.12 -4.41
C ASP A 101 -19.76 0.24 -3.26
N LYS A 102 -20.11 -1.05 -3.30
CA LYS A 102 -19.69 -2.04 -2.30
C LYS A 102 -18.17 -2.19 -2.21
N ALA A 103 -17.43 -1.86 -3.27
CA ALA A 103 -15.97 -1.86 -3.23
C ALA A 103 -15.42 -0.89 -2.18
N ARG A 104 -16.09 0.25 -1.94
CA ARG A 104 -15.65 1.25 -0.94
C ARG A 104 -15.75 0.75 0.49
N LEU A 105 -16.68 -0.18 0.76
CA LEU A 105 -16.86 -0.79 2.08
C LEU A 105 -15.65 -1.64 2.50
N ILE A 106 -14.77 -2.02 1.57
CA ILE A 106 -13.58 -2.82 1.87
C ILE A 106 -12.54 -2.01 2.66
N VAL A 107 -12.43 -0.71 2.36
CA VAL A 107 -11.48 0.22 3.00
C VAL A 107 -12.17 1.19 3.97
N GLU A 108 -13.45 0.94 4.26
CA GLU A 108 -14.20 1.73 5.24
C GLU A 108 -13.63 1.49 6.64
N GLY A 109 -13.36 2.57 7.37
CA GLY A 109 -12.80 2.51 8.72
C GLY A 109 -11.27 2.40 8.78
N TRP A 110 -10.58 2.21 7.65
CA TRP A 110 -9.12 2.11 7.65
C TRP A 110 -8.42 3.41 8.12
N ASP A 111 -9.05 4.56 7.95
CA ASP A 111 -8.58 5.87 8.41
C ASP A 111 -9.19 6.31 9.75
N SER A 112 -9.87 5.41 10.47
CA SER A 112 -10.44 5.72 11.78
C SER A 112 -9.36 6.17 12.75
N GLU A 113 -9.61 7.25 13.49
CA GLU A 113 -8.71 7.72 14.57
C GLU A 113 -8.57 6.71 15.71
N ASP A 114 -9.61 5.89 15.92
CA ASP A 114 -9.57 4.73 16.81
C ASP A 114 -8.75 3.60 16.15
N PRO A 115 -7.56 3.24 16.71
CA PRO A 115 -6.67 2.23 16.13
C PRO A 115 -7.31 0.85 16.07
N LYS A 116 -8.17 0.51 17.05
CA LYS A 116 -8.86 -0.77 17.09
C LYS A 116 -9.84 -0.90 15.92
N VAL A 117 -10.57 0.16 15.62
CA VAL A 117 -11.50 0.18 14.47
C VAL A 117 -10.74 0.03 13.15
N ALA A 118 -9.61 0.73 12.99
CA ALA A 118 -8.77 0.62 11.81
C ALA A 118 -8.18 -0.78 11.64
N LEU A 119 -7.68 -1.37 12.74
CA LEU A 119 -7.15 -2.73 12.78
C LEU A 119 -8.21 -3.77 12.39
N ASP A 120 -9.38 -3.73 13.05
CA ASP A 120 -10.48 -4.66 12.77
C ASP A 120 -10.89 -4.59 11.29
N ALA A 121 -10.94 -3.38 10.73
CA ALA A 121 -11.30 -3.17 9.33
C ALA A 121 -10.25 -3.74 8.35
N LYS A 122 -8.96 -3.57 8.64
CA LYS A 122 -7.87 -4.17 7.85
C LYS A 122 -7.84 -5.69 7.99
N ASN A 123 -8.03 -6.19 9.20
CA ASN A 123 -8.07 -7.62 9.48
C ASN A 123 -9.19 -8.34 8.73
N MET A 124 -10.29 -7.67 8.34
CA MET A 124 -11.26 -8.29 7.43
C MET A 124 -10.65 -8.75 6.11
N LEU A 125 -9.65 -8.04 5.59
CA LEU A 125 -8.95 -8.36 4.35
C LEU A 125 -7.86 -9.42 4.55
N PHE A 126 -7.10 -9.33 5.64
CA PHE A 126 -6.00 -10.24 5.95
C PHE A 126 -6.46 -11.57 6.55
N THR A 127 -7.60 -11.60 7.24
CA THR A 127 -8.16 -12.82 7.80
C THR A 127 -8.51 -13.80 6.68
N PRO A 128 -8.04 -15.07 6.73
CA PRO A 128 -8.25 -16.06 5.68
C PRO A 128 -9.69 -16.61 5.59
N ALA A 129 -10.71 -15.78 5.81
CA ALA A 129 -12.10 -16.08 5.50
C ALA A 129 -12.27 -16.19 3.97
N ARG A 130 -12.11 -17.41 3.44
CA ARG A 130 -12.11 -17.71 1.99
C ARG A 130 -13.18 -16.97 1.17
N ARG A 131 -14.39 -16.80 1.72
CA ARG A 131 -15.50 -16.13 1.02
C ARG A 131 -15.33 -14.62 0.86
N TYR A 132 -14.79 -13.92 1.85
CA TYR A 132 -14.62 -12.46 1.77
C TYR A 132 -13.51 -12.11 0.78
N ARG A 133 -12.34 -12.75 0.93
CA ARG A 133 -11.20 -12.60 0.03
C ARG A 133 -11.55 -12.92 -1.43
N GLN A 134 -12.29 -13.99 -1.69
CA GLN A 134 -12.75 -14.32 -3.05
C GLN A 134 -13.64 -13.22 -3.66
N LYS A 135 -14.55 -12.63 -2.88
CA LYS A 135 -15.39 -11.52 -3.33
C LYS A 135 -14.55 -10.28 -3.66
N VAL A 136 -13.57 -9.95 -2.81
CA VAL A 136 -12.65 -8.83 -3.06
C VAL A 136 -11.89 -9.04 -4.38
N LEU A 137 -11.29 -10.22 -4.57
CA LEU A 137 -10.60 -10.56 -5.81
C LEU A 137 -11.52 -10.52 -7.04
N GLN A 138 -12.77 -10.97 -6.90
CA GLN A 138 -13.76 -10.88 -7.96
C GLN A 138 -14.10 -9.43 -8.32
N LEU A 139 -14.28 -8.55 -7.33
CA LEU A 139 -14.54 -7.12 -7.55
C LEU A 139 -13.40 -6.44 -8.31
N ILE A 140 -12.15 -6.73 -7.92
CA ILE A 140 -10.96 -6.22 -8.62
C ILE A 140 -10.93 -6.77 -10.04
N GLY A 141 -11.09 -8.08 -10.24
CA GLY A 141 -11.06 -8.69 -11.58
C GLY A 141 -12.13 -8.13 -12.51
N GLN A 142 -13.34 -7.88 -11.99
CA GLN A 142 -14.44 -7.30 -12.75
C GLN A 142 -14.22 -5.84 -13.12
N SER A 143 -13.58 -5.07 -12.25
CA SER A 143 -13.39 -3.63 -12.48
C SER A 143 -12.09 -3.34 -13.22
N TRP A 144 -10.98 -3.91 -12.78
CA TRP A 144 -9.61 -3.59 -13.17
C TRP A 144 -8.94 -4.67 -14.04
N GLY A 145 -9.63 -5.77 -14.30
CA GLY A 145 -9.14 -6.87 -15.14
C GLY A 145 -8.28 -7.89 -14.38
N GLU A 146 -7.94 -8.98 -15.08
CA GLU A 146 -7.28 -10.13 -14.47
C GLU A 146 -5.85 -9.81 -14.00
N ALA A 147 -5.11 -8.97 -14.74
CA ALA A 147 -3.76 -8.56 -14.35
C ALA A 147 -3.73 -7.88 -12.97
N CYS A 148 -4.63 -6.92 -12.74
CA CYS A 148 -4.75 -6.22 -11.45
C CYS A 148 -5.23 -7.14 -10.32
N LYS A 149 -6.12 -8.09 -10.63
CA LYS A 149 -6.55 -9.11 -9.66
C LYS A 149 -5.39 -10.01 -9.25
N THR A 150 -4.55 -10.43 -10.19
CA THR A 150 -3.34 -11.21 -9.90
C THR A 150 -2.35 -10.41 -9.05
N LEU A 151 -2.07 -9.15 -9.43
CA LEU A 151 -1.24 -8.22 -8.64
C LEU A 151 -1.70 -8.14 -7.20
N PHE A 152 -2.98 -7.78 -6.99
CA PHE A 152 -3.53 -7.62 -5.66
C PHE A 152 -3.48 -8.92 -4.84
N LYS A 153 -3.82 -10.05 -5.48
CA LYS A 153 -3.79 -11.36 -4.83
C LYS A 153 -2.39 -11.68 -4.32
N GLU A 154 -1.38 -11.59 -5.19
CA GLU A 154 -0.01 -11.97 -4.86
C GLU A 154 0.60 -11.01 -3.84
N PHE A 155 0.32 -9.72 -3.94
CA PHE A 155 0.80 -8.75 -2.95
C PHE A 155 0.13 -8.95 -1.59
N LEU A 156 -1.20 -9.22 -1.54
CA LEU A 156 -1.90 -9.57 -0.30
C LEU A 156 -1.37 -10.87 0.32
N GLU A 157 -1.05 -11.89 -0.48
CA GLU A 157 -0.41 -13.12 0.01
C GLU A 157 0.99 -12.86 0.58
N TRP A 158 1.74 -11.95 -0.03
CA TRP A 158 3.06 -11.57 0.44
C TRP A 158 2.99 -10.81 1.79
N VAL A 159 2.16 -9.76 1.89
CA VAL A 159 2.00 -8.99 3.15
C VAL A 159 1.54 -9.88 4.29
N TRP A 160 0.55 -10.75 4.04
CA TRP A 160 0.05 -11.68 5.04
C TRP A 160 1.15 -12.61 5.59
N ARG A 161 2.04 -13.10 4.71
CA ARG A 161 3.16 -13.96 5.14
C ARG A 161 4.16 -13.20 6.01
N ILE A 162 4.44 -11.94 5.69
CA ILE A 162 5.31 -11.10 6.51
C ILE A 162 4.68 -10.87 7.89
N GLN A 163 3.38 -10.57 7.97
CA GLN A 163 2.67 -10.43 9.24
C GLN A 163 2.70 -11.74 10.06
N GLU A 164 2.48 -12.88 9.44
CA GLU A 164 2.56 -14.20 10.11
C GLU A 164 3.97 -14.45 10.67
N GLU A 165 5.01 -14.12 9.91
CA GLU A 165 6.39 -14.31 10.33
C GLU A 165 6.80 -13.34 11.45
N LYS A 166 6.38 -12.06 11.39
CA LYS A 166 6.57 -11.11 12.48
C LYS A 166 5.89 -11.60 13.76
N GLY A 167 4.62 -12.02 13.67
CA GLY A 167 3.88 -12.57 14.79
C GLY A 167 4.53 -13.82 15.40
N ARG A 168 5.10 -14.71 14.57
CA ARG A 168 5.88 -15.86 15.02
C ARG A 168 7.11 -15.43 15.82
N LEU A 169 7.89 -14.46 15.31
CA LEU A 169 9.09 -13.97 15.98
C LEU A 169 8.78 -13.28 17.32
N VAL A 170 7.71 -12.48 17.38
CA VAL A 170 7.23 -11.88 18.64
C VAL A 170 6.87 -12.96 19.66
N GLN A 171 6.11 -13.98 19.26
CA GLN A 171 5.75 -15.07 20.17
C GLN A 171 6.97 -15.83 20.68
N GLU A 172 7.93 -16.15 19.82
CA GLU A 172 9.18 -16.82 20.21
C GLU A 172 10.00 -15.98 21.19
N TYR A 173 10.02 -14.66 21.01
CA TYR A 173 10.66 -13.74 21.94
C TYR A 173 9.97 -13.74 23.31
N ILE A 174 8.63 -13.64 23.35
CA ILE A 174 7.85 -13.68 24.60
C ILE A 174 8.11 -14.99 25.35
N ASP A 175 8.02 -16.13 24.67
CA ASP A 175 8.25 -17.46 25.26
C ASP A 175 9.67 -17.56 25.86
N ALA A 176 10.68 -17.04 25.14
CA ALA A 176 12.06 -17.02 25.61
C ALA A 176 12.25 -16.11 26.85
N GLN A 177 11.59 -14.95 26.89
CA GLN A 177 11.62 -14.06 28.06
C GLN A 177 10.98 -14.71 29.28
N GLU A 178 9.84 -15.39 29.12
CA GLU A 178 9.19 -16.13 30.20
C GLU A 178 10.08 -17.26 30.74
N GLU A 179 10.72 -18.03 29.87
CA GLU A 179 11.64 -19.10 30.28
C GLU A 179 12.85 -18.53 31.04
N LEU A 180 13.37 -17.40 30.56
CA LEU A 180 14.48 -16.69 31.20
C LEU A 180 14.12 -16.23 32.62
N GLU A 181 12.94 -15.63 32.81
CA GLU A 181 12.45 -15.22 34.13
C GLU A 181 12.22 -16.43 35.06
N ARG A 182 11.63 -17.53 34.57
CA ARG A 182 11.49 -18.77 35.35
C ARG A 182 12.85 -19.30 35.79
N MET A 183 13.87 -19.23 34.94
CA MET A 183 15.23 -19.65 35.29
C MET A 183 15.85 -18.72 36.35
N LYS A 184 15.66 -17.39 36.24
CA LYS A 184 16.10 -16.43 37.28
C LYS A 184 15.47 -16.74 38.63
N GLU A 185 14.18 -17.01 38.67
CA GLU A 185 13.46 -17.37 39.90
C GLU A 185 14.00 -18.67 40.53
N GLN A 186 14.26 -19.70 39.71
CA GLN A 186 14.84 -20.96 40.18
C GLN A 186 16.24 -20.79 40.77
N LEU A 187 17.09 -19.95 40.17
CA LEU A 187 18.43 -19.65 40.70
C LEU A 187 18.34 -18.91 42.04
N LYS A 188 17.48 -17.89 42.12
CA LYS A 188 17.22 -17.14 43.36
C LYS A 188 16.72 -18.06 44.48
N ALA A 189 15.81 -18.99 44.18
CA ALA A 189 15.31 -19.98 45.14
C ALA A 189 16.40 -20.91 45.69
N ARG A 190 17.49 -21.10 44.94
CA ARG A 190 18.67 -21.89 45.36
C ARG A 190 19.74 -21.05 46.08
N GLY A 191 19.49 -19.75 46.29
CA GLY A 191 20.48 -18.82 46.85
C GLY A 191 21.64 -18.52 45.91
N ILE A 192 21.46 -18.76 44.60
CA ILE A 192 22.44 -18.44 43.56
C ILE A 192 22.03 -17.11 42.94
N GLU A 193 22.92 -16.13 42.99
CA GLU A 193 22.69 -14.84 42.34
C GLU A 193 22.85 -15.01 40.81
N PRO A 194 21.84 -14.63 40.00
CA PRO A 194 21.91 -14.78 38.54
C PRO A 194 23.00 -13.88 37.94
N ASP A 195 23.87 -14.43 37.08
CA ASP A 195 24.90 -13.65 36.38
C ASP A 195 24.24 -12.66 35.40
N PRO A 196 24.36 -11.33 35.61
CA PRO A 196 23.72 -10.32 34.76
C PRO A 196 23.98 -10.51 33.27
N LYS A 197 25.17 -11.01 32.89
CA LYS A 197 25.55 -11.20 31.47
C LYS A 197 24.75 -12.30 30.76
N VAL A 198 24.27 -13.28 31.50
CA VAL A 198 23.45 -14.38 30.95
C VAL A 198 22.01 -13.92 30.73
N PHE A 199 21.62 -12.86 31.42
CA PHE A 199 20.25 -12.38 31.53
C PHE A 199 20.03 -11.00 30.89
N GLU A 200 21.05 -10.45 30.25
CA GLU A 200 20.93 -9.24 29.44
C GLU A 200 20.08 -9.56 28.18
N PRO A 201 19.05 -8.76 27.88
CA PRO A 201 18.29 -8.93 26.65
C PRO A 201 19.23 -8.79 25.44
N ALA A 202 18.93 -9.55 24.39
CA ALA A 202 19.66 -9.45 23.13
C ALA A 202 19.63 -7.99 22.65
N LYS A 203 20.79 -7.47 22.23
CA LYS A 203 20.89 -6.13 21.63
C LYS A 203 20.30 -6.08 20.21
N GLU A 204 20.13 -7.24 19.59
CA GLU A 204 19.58 -7.37 18.25
C GLU A 204 18.06 -7.28 18.27
N SER A 205 17.47 -6.60 17.28
CA SER A 205 16.02 -6.53 17.11
C SER A 205 15.41 -7.92 16.97
N ILE A 206 14.21 -8.12 17.52
CA ILE A 206 13.42 -9.35 17.36
C ILE A 206 13.15 -9.69 15.88
N PHE A 207 13.18 -8.69 15.00
CA PHE A 207 12.96 -8.83 13.56
C PHE A 207 14.25 -8.93 12.75
N SER A 208 15.41 -9.03 13.38
CA SER A 208 16.71 -9.20 12.69
C SER A 208 16.70 -10.31 11.62
N PRO A 209 16.05 -11.48 11.84
CA PRO A 209 15.93 -12.50 10.79
C PRO A 209 15.24 -12.02 9.51
N LEU A 210 14.25 -11.12 9.63
CA LEU A 210 13.56 -10.50 8.49
C LEU A 210 14.38 -9.35 7.89
N PHE A 211 15.10 -8.58 8.71
CA PHE A 211 15.88 -7.44 8.24
C PHE A 211 17.06 -7.88 7.37
N ASN A 212 17.63 -9.04 7.68
CA ASN A 212 18.67 -9.69 6.86
C ASN A 212 18.17 -10.13 5.47
N GLN A 213 16.86 -10.06 5.21
CA GLN A 213 16.22 -10.43 3.93
C GLN A 213 15.60 -9.23 3.21
N SER A 214 15.91 -7.99 3.63
CA SER A 214 15.32 -6.77 3.09
C SER A 214 15.43 -6.65 1.57
N ASP A 215 16.61 -6.87 1.00
CA ASP A 215 16.82 -6.86 -0.45
C ASP A 215 15.91 -7.88 -1.18
N ASP A 216 15.82 -9.10 -0.63
CA ASP A 216 14.98 -10.16 -1.20
C ASP A 216 13.49 -9.82 -1.12
N HIS A 217 13.05 -9.12 -0.06
CA HIS A 217 11.68 -8.64 0.08
C HIS A 217 11.33 -7.62 -1.00
N TYR A 218 12.18 -6.61 -1.23
CA TYR A 218 11.96 -5.65 -2.31
C TYR A 218 11.96 -6.32 -3.68
N VAL A 219 12.89 -7.23 -3.93
CA VAL A 219 12.94 -8.00 -5.19
C VAL A 219 11.66 -8.82 -5.40
N GLN A 220 11.12 -9.42 -4.34
CA GLN A 220 9.85 -10.16 -4.42
C GLN A 220 8.68 -9.23 -4.77
N VAL A 221 8.55 -8.08 -4.10
CA VAL A 221 7.48 -7.11 -4.38
C VAL A 221 7.60 -6.61 -5.82
N LEU A 222 8.80 -6.21 -6.27
CA LEU A 222 9.02 -5.75 -7.65
C LEU A 222 8.61 -6.81 -8.69
N LYS A 223 8.97 -8.08 -8.47
CA LYS A 223 8.57 -9.19 -9.35
C LYS A 223 7.04 -9.34 -9.48
N ILE A 224 6.30 -9.09 -8.40
CA ILE A 224 4.82 -9.13 -8.42
C ILE A 224 4.29 -8.04 -9.36
N PHE A 225 4.84 -6.83 -9.30
CA PHE A 225 4.46 -5.71 -10.17
C PHE A 225 4.89 -5.93 -11.63
N ASP A 226 6.13 -6.35 -11.87
CA ASP A 226 6.63 -6.64 -13.22
C ASP A 226 5.75 -7.66 -13.95
N LYS A 227 5.38 -8.73 -13.24
CA LYS A 227 4.47 -9.76 -13.76
C LYS A 227 3.10 -9.18 -14.15
N ALA A 228 2.56 -8.26 -13.35
CA ALA A 228 1.29 -7.61 -13.64
C ALA A 228 1.38 -6.66 -14.85
N ILE A 229 2.46 -5.87 -14.93
CA ILE A 229 2.74 -4.96 -16.04
C ILE A 229 2.88 -5.75 -17.35
N ASP A 230 3.67 -6.83 -17.34
CA ASP A 230 3.84 -7.73 -18.47
C ASP A 230 2.51 -8.31 -18.97
N SER A 231 1.62 -8.66 -18.03
CA SER A 231 0.29 -9.19 -18.34
C SER A 231 -0.59 -8.15 -19.05
N VAL A 232 -0.54 -6.90 -18.63
CA VAL A 232 -1.25 -5.79 -19.29
C VAL A 232 -0.70 -5.53 -20.68
N VAL A 233 0.63 -5.47 -20.83
CA VAL A 233 1.29 -5.23 -22.13
C VAL A 233 0.94 -6.33 -23.14
N LYS A 234 0.97 -7.61 -22.72
CA LYS A 234 0.63 -8.76 -23.58
C LYS A 234 -0.85 -8.81 -23.96
N SER A 235 -1.74 -8.28 -23.11
CA SER A 235 -3.18 -8.29 -23.33
C SER A 235 -3.69 -7.12 -24.17
N THR A 236 -2.87 -6.09 -24.37
CA THR A 236 -3.26 -4.92 -25.16
C THR A 236 -3.13 -5.24 -26.64
N PRO A 237 -4.23 -5.30 -27.42
CA PRO A 237 -4.13 -5.57 -28.85
C PRO A 237 -3.31 -4.47 -29.52
N VAL A 238 -2.28 -4.86 -30.28
CA VAL A 238 -1.52 -3.94 -31.12
C VAL A 238 -2.53 -3.28 -32.07
N PRO A 239 -2.64 -1.94 -32.10
CA PRO A 239 -3.54 -1.28 -33.03
C PRO A 239 -3.15 -1.73 -34.45
N GLU A 240 -4.09 -2.35 -35.17
CA GLU A 240 -3.86 -2.69 -36.58
C GLU A 240 -3.40 -1.41 -37.30
N PRO A 241 -2.32 -1.48 -38.12
CA PRO A 241 -1.90 -0.33 -38.90
C PRO A 241 -3.09 0.10 -39.72
N THR A 242 -3.59 1.31 -39.43
CA THR A 242 -4.76 1.88 -40.09
C THR A 242 -4.50 1.82 -41.57
N ARG A 243 -5.15 0.88 -42.27
CA ARG A 243 -5.14 0.86 -43.73
C ARG A 243 -5.71 2.20 -44.14
N LEU A 244 -4.86 3.07 -44.67
CA LEU A 244 -5.26 4.31 -45.32
C LEU A 244 -6.27 3.93 -46.41
N ILE A 245 -7.55 4.07 -46.10
CA ILE A 245 -8.60 3.97 -47.10
C ILE A 245 -8.39 5.20 -47.98
N ASN A 246 -7.89 4.98 -49.18
CA ASN A 246 -7.85 5.98 -50.24
C ASN A 246 -9.29 6.39 -50.57
N VAL A 247 -9.80 7.42 -49.90
CA VAL A 247 -11.06 8.08 -50.25
C VAL A 247 -10.74 9.20 -51.24
N PHE A 248 -10.43 8.83 -52.47
CA PHE A 248 -10.59 9.71 -53.63
C PHE A 248 -11.74 9.15 -54.48
N GLY A 249 -12.92 9.72 -54.27
CA GLY A 249 -14.15 9.37 -54.98
C GLY A 249 -15.19 10.46 -54.77
N LEU A 250 -15.00 11.57 -55.48
CA LEU A 250 -15.97 12.65 -55.62
C LEU A 250 -17.31 12.11 -56.12
N GLY A 251 -18.39 12.46 -55.43
CA GLY A 251 -19.75 12.16 -55.86
C GLY A 251 -20.75 13.01 -55.11
N ALA A 252 -21.04 14.19 -55.65
CA ALA A 252 -22.07 15.09 -55.18
C ALA A 252 -23.46 14.44 -55.29
N SER A 253 -24.31 14.60 -54.26
CA SER A 253 -25.76 14.71 -54.46
C SER A 253 -26.45 15.30 -53.23
N SER A 254 -27.35 16.21 -53.55
CA SER A 254 -28.16 17.11 -52.74
C SER A 254 -29.27 16.46 -51.90
N GLY A 255 -29.51 17.07 -50.72
CA GLY A 255 -30.85 17.54 -50.34
C GLY A 255 -31.69 16.68 -49.38
N LYS A 256 -31.89 17.15 -48.14
CA LYS A 256 -33.14 17.79 -47.65
C LYS A 256 -33.18 17.89 -46.12
N ARG A 257 -33.63 19.08 -45.68
CA ARG A 257 -34.03 19.52 -44.34
C ARG A 257 -34.78 18.47 -43.50
N ARG A 258 -34.48 18.43 -42.19
CA ARG A 258 -35.52 18.45 -41.14
C ARG A 258 -35.04 19.16 -39.88
N ARG A 259 -35.97 19.90 -39.29
CA ARG A 259 -35.86 20.91 -38.22
C ARG A 259 -36.53 20.34 -36.98
N THR A 260 -35.88 20.42 -35.82
CA THR A 260 -36.55 20.53 -34.50
C THR A 260 -35.58 21.15 -33.48
N GLN A 261 -36.09 22.14 -32.75
CA GLN A 261 -35.45 22.91 -31.68
C GLN A 261 -35.71 22.25 -30.31
N SER A 262 -34.83 22.49 -29.33
CA SER A 262 -35.12 22.83 -27.92
C SER A 262 -33.79 22.87 -27.15
N ILE A 263 -33.21 24.05 -26.89
CA ILE A 263 -33.27 24.87 -25.65
C ILE A 263 -32.58 24.21 -24.44
N ALA A 264 -31.44 24.79 -24.04
CA ALA A 264 -30.65 24.54 -22.84
C ALA A 264 -31.11 25.39 -21.64
N PRO A 265 -30.53 25.20 -20.44
CA PRO A 265 -29.47 26.10 -19.97
C PRO A 265 -28.31 25.35 -19.29
N SER A 266 -27.05 25.54 -19.69
CA SER A 266 -26.10 26.61 -19.31
C SER A 266 -25.71 26.66 -17.82
N ARG A 267 -24.53 26.09 -17.52
CA ARG A 267 -23.63 26.49 -16.42
C ARG A 267 -22.19 26.32 -16.90
N ASN A 268 -21.62 27.38 -17.47
CA ASN A 268 -20.20 27.46 -17.81
C ASN A 268 -19.47 28.27 -16.72
N GLY A 269 -18.58 27.61 -15.98
CA GLY A 269 -17.39 28.25 -15.43
C GLY A 269 -16.25 28.17 -16.46
N PRO A 270 -15.29 29.11 -16.46
CA PRO A 270 -14.24 29.14 -17.47
C PRO A 270 -13.27 27.95 -17.30
N PRO A 271 -12.81 27.32 -18.38
CA PRO A 271 -11.78 26.29 -18.31
C PRO A 271 -10.43 26.90 -17.92
N VAL A 272 -9.76 26.27 -16.96
CA VAL A 272 -8.37 26.57 -16.59
C VAL A 272 -7.48 26.22 -17.79
N LYS A 273 -6.81 27.23 -18.36
CA LYS A 273 -5.79 27.03 -19.39
C LYS A 273 -4.54 26.46 -18.72
N VAL A 274 -4.24 25.19 -18.99
CA VAL A 274 -2.90 24.64 -18.77
C VAL A 274 -2.00 25.20 -19.86
N VAL A 275 -1.06 26.06 -19.48
CA VAL A 275 -0.04 26.61 -20.36
C VAL A 275 1.07 25.58 -20.46
N CYS A 276 1.11 24.84 -21.57
CA CYS A 276 2.27 24.03 -21.92
C CYS A 276 3.38 24.97 -22.41
N ILE A 277 4.46 25.06 -21.64
CA ILE A 277 5.70 25.71 -22.08
C ILE A 277 6.45 24.70 -22.95
N SER A 278 6.58 25.00 -24.25
CA SER A 278 7.44 24.21 -25.14
C SER A 278 8.91 24.46 -24.80
N PRO A 279 9.77 23.43 -24.76
CA PRO A 279 11.20 23.62 -24.63
C PRO A 279 11.77 24.20 -25.94
N GLU A 280 12.49 25.31 -25.82
CA GLU A 280 13.30 25.87 -26.90
C GLU A 280 14.39 24.87 -27.32
N ALA A 281 14.55 24.69 -28.63
CA ALA A 281 15.63 23.90 -29.19
C ALA A 281 16.99 24.58 -28.92
N PRO A 282 18.06 23.83 -28.62
CA PRO A 282 19.39 24.40 -28.45
C PRO A 282 19.88 25.00 -29.77
N ALA A 283 20.35 26.25 -29.71
CA ALA A 283 21.03 26.90 -30.80
C ALA A 283 22.34 26.15 -31.12
N SER A 284 22.47 25.79 -32.39
CA SER A 284 23.67 25.22 -33.02
C SER A 284 24.84 26.18 -33.06
#